data_AF-R5ZX88-F1
#
_entry.id   AF-R5ZX88-F1
#
_cell.length_a   1.000
_cell.length_b   1.000
_cell.length_c   1.000
_cell.angle_alpha   90.00
_cell.angle_beta   90.00
_cell.angle_gamma   90.00
#
_symmetry.space_group_name_H-M   'P 1'
#
loop_
_entity.id
_entity.type
_entity.pdbx_description
1 polymer ?
#
loop_
_entity_poly.entity_id
_entity_poly.type
_entity_poly.pdbx_seq_one_letter_code
_entity_poly.pdbx_strand_id
1 'polypeptide(L)' 'MNYSIITSSYFDVAAKRLAKKYPSFKEDLKTFRKELLDNPLQGVELSPGIRKIRMAIKSKGKGK' A
#
# COMPACT_ATOMS: atom_id res chain seq x y z
N MET A 1 -6.37 -1.73 19.31
CA MET A 1 -6.41 -0.36 18.75
C MET A 1 -7.25 -0.39 17.49
N ASN A 2 -8.13 0.59 17.28
CA ASN A 2 -9.01 0.63 16.11
C ASN A 2 -8.49 1.70 15.16
N TYR A 3 -7.93 1.29 14.02
CA TYR A 3 -7.41 2.18 12.99
C TYR A 3 -8.34 2.18 11.78
N SER A 4 -8.68 3.37 11.28
CA SER A 4 -9.38 3.54 10.01
C SER A 4 -8.39 3.96 8.92
N ILE A 5 -8.50 3.33 7.75
CA ILE A 5 -7.68 3.67 6.58
C ILE A 5 -8.55 4.50 5.64
N ILE A 6 -8.10 5.72 5.36
CA ILE A 6 -8.75 6.65 4.44
C ILE A 6 -7.84 6.80 3.23
N THR A 7 -8.38 6.61 2.03
CA THR A 7 -7.66 6.81 0.77
C THR A 7 -7.99 8.17 0.16
N SER A 8 -7.03 8.73 -0.58
CA SER A 8 -7.26 9.95 -1.37
C SER A 8 -7.74 9.58 -2.78
N SER A 9 -8.46 10.49 -3.43
CA SER A 9 -8.91 10.30 -4.82
C SER A 9 -7.75 10.05 -5.79
N TYR A 10 -6.60 10.71 -5.56
CA TYR A 10 -5.38 10.48 -6.33
C TYR A 10 -4.86 9.04 -6.17
N PHE A 11 -4.86 8.52 -4.95
CA PHE A 11 -4.47 7.14 -4.68
C PHE A 11 -5.39 6.15 -5.41
N ASP A 12 -6.70 6.37 -5.38
CA ASP A 12 -7.67 5.45 -5.99
C ASP A 12 -7.49 5.35 -7.52
N VAL A 13 -7.23 6.49 -8.18
CA VAL A 13 -6.96 6.52 -9.62
C VAL A 13 -5.67 5.76 -9.96
N ALA A 14 -4.60 5.99 -9.20
CA ALA A 14 -3.32 5.30 -9.38
C ALA A 14 -3.42 3.80 -9.10
N ALA A 15 -4.07 3.43 -8.00
CA ALA A 15 -4.32 2.05 -7.60
C ALA A 15 -5.16 1.31 -8.64
N LYS A 16 -6.19 1.95 -9.23
CA LYS A 16 -7.00 1.35 -10.30
C LYS A 16 -6.17 1.09 -11.56
N ARG A 17 -5.26 1.98 -11.93
CA ARG A 17 -4.31 1.74 -13.05
C ARG A 17 -3.38 0.57 -12.75
N LEU A 18 -2.84 0.48 -11.54
CA LEU A 18 -1.97 -0.63 -11.13
C LEU A 18 -2.72 -1.97 -11.09
N ALA A 19 -3.96 -1.97 -10.60
CA ALA A 19 -4.81 -3.15 -10.56
C ALA A 19 -5.15 -3.70 -11.95
N LYS A 20 -5.23 -2.83 -12.98
CA LYS A 20 -5.40 -3.26 -14.37
C LYS A 20 -4.11 -3.83 -14.96
N LYS A 21 -2.96 -3.30 -14.56
CA LYS A 21 -1.64 -3.71 -15.09
C LYS A 21 -1.11 -4.99 -14.47
N TYR A 22 -1.41 -5.23 -13.19
CA TYR A 22 -0.83 -6.30 -12.39
C TYR A 22 -1.94 -7.14 -11.74
N PRO A 23 -2.15 -8.39 -12.17
CA PRO A 23 -3.22 -9.24 -11.65
C PRO A 23 -3.17 -9.46 -10.12
N SER A 24 -1.97 -9.58 -9.53
CA SER A 24 -1.81 -9.82 -8.09
C SER A 24 -2.06 -8.57 -7.23
N PHE A 25 -2.07 -7.38 -7.82
CA PHE A 25 -2.06 -6.12 -7.06
C PHE A 25 -3.23 -5.99 -6.08
N LYS A 26 -4.42 -6.50 -6.45
CA LYS A 26 -5.59 -6.47 -5.56
C LYS A 26 -5.39 -7.32 -4.30
N GLU A 27 -4.74 -8.47 -4.44
CA GLU A 27 -4.42 -9.35 -3.32
C GLU A 27 -3.27 -8.78 -2.48
N ASP A 28 -2.21 -8.32 -3.15
CA ASP A 28 -1.06 -7.66 -2.50
C ASP A 28 -1.52 -6.47 -1.64
N LEU A 29 -2.43 -5.64 -2.16
CA LEU A 29 -2.99 -4.49 -1.43
C LEU A 29 -3.86 -4.92 -0.23
N LYS A 30 -4.60 -6.03 -0.33
CA LYS A 30 -5.35 -6.58 0.83
C LYS A 30 -4.41 -7.04 1.94
N THR A 31 -3.30 -7.68 1.59
CA THR A 31 -2.27 -8.10 2.54
C THR A 31 -1.63 -6.87 3.18
N PHE A 32 -1.23 -5.90 2.37
CA PHE A 32 -0.67 -4.63 2.84
C PHE A 32 -1.60 -3.88 3.80
N ARG A 33 -2.92 -3.89 3.54
CA ARG A 33 -3.91 -3.30 4.44
C ARG A 33 -3.88 -3.95 5.83
N LYS A 34 -3.76 -5.28 5.90
CA LYS A 34 -3.69 -6.00 7.19
C LYS A 34 -2.40 -5.65 7.93
N GLU A 35 -1.27 -5.66 7.24
CA GLU A 35 0.03 -5.28 7.80
C GLU A 35 0.04 -3.83 8.31
N LEU A 36 -0.64 -2.91 7.63
CA LEU A 36 -0.74 -1.51 8.05
C LEU A 36 -1.64 -1.30 9.27
N LEU A 37 -2.68 -2.12 9.44
CA LEU A 37 -3.52 -2.10 10.63
C LEU A 37 -2.79 -2.68 11.84
N ASP A 38 -1.96 -3.69 11.64
CA ASP A 38 -1.16 -4.33 12.68
C ASP A 38 0.03 -3.46 13.10
N ASN A 39 0.73 -2.88 12.11
CA ASN A 39 1.86 -1.98 12.33
C ASN A 39 1.68 -0.64 11.56
N PRO A 40 1.01 0.37 12.16
CA PRO A 40 0.81 1.68 11.53
C PRO A 40 2.12 2.48 11.40
N LEU A 41 3.14 2.10 12.16
CA LEU A 41 4.45 2.75 12.20
C LEU A 41 5.47 2.01 11.31
N GLN A 42 5.04 1.34 10.25
CA GLN A 42 5.93 0.71 9.29
C GLN A 42 6.49 1.70 8.25
N GLY A 43 7.59 1.32 7.61
CA GLY A 43 8.24 2.11 6.57
C GLY A 43 9.14 3.22 7.11
N VAL A 44 9.65 4.04 6.18
CA VAL A 44 10.65 5.08 6.46
C VAL A 44 9.93 6.41 6.69
N GLU A 45 10.19 7.03 7.83
CA GLU A 45 9.71 8.38 8.11
C GLU A 45 10.43 9.40 7.20
N LEU A 46 9.65 10.19 6.46
CA LEU A 46 10.17 11.27 5.61
C LEU A 46 10.13 12.61 6.34
N SER A 47 9.10 12.80 7.17
CA SER A 47 8.88 13.96 8.03
C SER A 47 7.93 13.54 9.17
N PRO A 48 7.78 14.34 10.23
CA PRO A 48 6.88 14.01 11.35
C PRO A 48 5.48 13.63 10.86
N GLY A 49 5.07 12.39 11.14
CA GLY A 49 3.76 11.86 10.75
C GLY A 49 3.57 11.47 9.29
N ILE A 50 4.61 11.57 8.45
CA ILE A 50 4.58 11.17 7.03
C ILE A 50 5.59 10.06 6.79
N ARG A 51 5.10 8.91 6.32
CA ARG A 51 5.92 7.71 6.11
C ARG A 51 5.80 7.20 4.68
N LYS A 52 6.93 6.77 4.13
CA LYS A 52 7.02 6.10 2.85
C LYS A 52 7.13 4.60 3.05
N ILE A 53 6.23 3.86 2.41
CA ILE A 53 6.21 2.40 2.47
C ILE A 53 6.43 1.84 1.07
N ARG A 54 7.38 0.90 0.94
CA ARG A 54 7.65 0.17 -0.31
C ARG A 54 6.92 -1.17 -0.26
N MET A 55 5.88 -1.31 -1.06
CA MET A 55 5.14 -2.56 -1.22
C MET A 55 5.64 -3.29 -2.49
N ALA A 56 5.97 -4.58 -2.36
CA ALA A 56 6.24 -5.43 -3.52
C ALA A 56 4.91 -5.84 -4.19
N ILE A 57 4.89 -5.88 -5.52
CA ILE A 57 3.76 -6.42 -6.29
C ILE A 57 4.22 -7.73 -6.89
N LYS A 58 3.61 -8.84 -6.49
CA LYS A 58 4.09 -10.19 -6.83
C LYS A 58 4.16 -10.40 -8.35
N SER A 59 3.12 -10.01 -9.07
CA SER A 59 3.05 -10.17 -10.54
C SER A 59 3.92 -9.17 -11.31
N LYS A 60 4.51 -8.17 -10.66
CA LYS A 60 5.43 -7.23 -11.31
C LYS A 60 6.81 -7.85 -11.53
N GLY A 61 7.17 -8.92 -10.82
CA GLY A 61 8.43 -9.66 -10.97
C GLY A 61 9.72 -8.88 -10.65
N LYS A 62 9.63 -7.57 -10.41
CA LYS A 62 10.71 -6.70 -9.92
C LYS A 62 10.27 -6.11 -8.58
N GLY A 63 10.87 -6.61 -7.50
CA GLY A 63 10.56 -6.20 -6.13
C GLY A 63 11.79 -6.14 -5.22
N LYS A 64 12.43 -4.97 -5.20
CA LYS A 64 12.86 -4.18 -4.02
C LYS A 64 12.97 -2.73 -4.47
#